data_AF-A0A3D3BX70-F1
#
_entry.id   AF-A0A3D3BX70-F1
#
_cell.length_a   1.000
_cell.length_b   1.000
_cell.length_c   1.000
_cell.angle_alpha   90.00
_cell.angle_beta   90.00
_cell.angle_gamma   90.00
#
_symmetry.space_group_name_H-M   'P 1'
#
loop_
_entity.id
_entity.type
_entity.pdbx_description
1 polymer ?
#
loop_
_entity_poly.entity_id
_entity_poly.type
_entity_poly.pdbx_seq_one_letter_code
_entity_poly.pdbx_strand_id
1 'polypeptide(L)'
;MKAWEVNFDGIVGPTHNYAGLSFGNVASSSHGGQSSSPRQAALQGLEKAWALTQMGLKQGIIPPQERPHIPTLRNLGFSGSETEVLGQVAKESPQLLAATSSASCMWVANAATISPFADTRDGKTHMTPANLSSMFHRSIEPSTTSRVLQAMFNQ
;
A
#
# COMPACT_ATOMS: atom_id res chain seq x y z
N MET A 1 -10.74 -30.42 7.38
CA MET A 1 -9.43 -29.80 7.06
C MET A 1 -8.98 -28.95 8.24
N LYS A 2 -7.68 -28.88 8.53
CA LYS A 2 -7.13 -27.96 9.53
C LYS A 2 -6.75 -26.66 8.83
N ALA A 3 -7.22 -25.53 9.32
CA ALA A 3 -6.91 -24.21 8.82
C ALA A 3 -6.26 -23.37 9.92
N TRP A 4 -5.55 -22.31 9.53
CA TRP A 4 -4.97 -21.33 10.43
C TRP A 4 -5.22 -19.94 9.88
N GLU A 5 -5.38 -18.98 10.78
CA GLU A 5 -5.21 -17.58 10.43
C GLU A 5 -3.73 -17.32 10.13
N VAL A 6 -3.47 -16.56 9.07
CA VAL A 6 -2.13 -16.11 8.68
C VAL A 6 -2.19 -14.60 8.53
N ASN A 7 -1.37 -13.90 9.30
CA ASN A 7 -1.22 -12.46 9.19
C ASN A 7 -0.36 -12.14 7.98
N PHE A 8 -0.79 -11.21 7.14
CA PHE A 8 0.03 -10.64 6.07
C PHE A 8 0.22 -9.15 6.36
N ASP A 9 1.48 -8.74 6.51
CA ASP A 9 1.85 -7.36 6.84
C ASP A 9 2.43 -6.65 5.64
N GLY A 10 2.04 -5.39 5.42
CA GLY A 10 2.63 -4.55 4.40
C GLY A 10 3.95 -3.96 4.88
N ILE A 11 5.03 -4.19 4.15
CA ILE A 11 6.29 -3.50 4.44
C ILE A 11 6.18 -2.02 4.03
N VAL A 12 6.66 -1.13 4.89
CA VAL A 12 6.64 0.32 4.62
C VAL A 12 7.56 0.65 3.45
N GLY A 13 7.02 1.37 2.46
CA GLY A 13 7.77 1.78 1.27
C GLY A 13 8.77 2.93 1.53
N PRO A 14 9.79 3.10 0.67
CA PRO A 14 10.85 4.09 0.85
C PRO A 14 10.38 5.54 0.75
N THR A 15 9.20 5.77 0.15
CA THR A 15 8.60 7.10 -0.01
C THR A 15 7.63 7.47 1.13
N HIS A 16 7.61 6.70 2.23
CA HIS A 16 6.76 6.99 3.38
C HIS A 16 6.93 8.44 3.84
N ASN A 17 5.82 9.17 3.91
CA ASN A 17 5.79 10.60 4.23
C ASN A 17 4.47 10.97 4.92
N TYR A 18 4.43 12.15 5.52
CA TYR A 18 3.23 12.70 6.14
C TYR A 18 2.67 13.85 5.28
N ALA A 19 1.92 13.52 4.23
CA ALA A 19 1.35 14.53 3.31
C ALA A 19 -0.08 14.99 3.66
N GLY A 20 -0.70 14.50 4.74
CA GLY A 20 -2.03 14.95 5.17
C GLY A 20 -3.18 14.63 4.19
N LEU A 21 -3.03 13.58 3.38
CA LEU A 21 -3.87 13.33 2.21
C LEU A 21 -5.25 12.72 2.51
N SER A 22 -5.51 12.28 3.75
CA SER A 22 -6.74 11.56 4.10
C SER A 22 -7.69 12.43 4.92
N PHE A 23 -8.59 13.16 4.24
CA PHE A 23 -9.63 13.94 4.92
C PHE A 23 -10.51 13.03 5.79
N GLY A 24 -10.76 13.42 7.04
CA GLY A 24 -11.46 12.60 8.04
C GLY A 24 -10.54 11.69 8.87
N ASN A 25 -9.28 11.50 8.48
CA ASN A 25 -8.26 10.85 9.32
C ASN A 25 -7.49 11.92 10.10
N VAL A 26 -7.85 12.09 11.38
CA VAL A 26 -7.26 13.09 12.28
C VAL A 26 -5.75 12.97 12.35
N ALA A 27 -5.20 11.75 12.44
CA ALA A 27 -3.76 11.52 12.51
C ALA A 27 -3.06 11.91 11.19
N SER A 28 -3.69 11.66 10.04
CA SER A 28 -3.14 12.10 8.75
C SER A 28 -3.06 13.62 8.69
N SER A 29 -4.16 14.31 9.01
CA SER A 29 -4.22 15.77 8.96
C SER A 29 -3.30 16.44 9.97
N SER A 30 -3.22 15.93 11.20
CA SER A 30 -2.43 16.55 12.28
C SER A 30 -0.92 16.44 12.09
N HIS A 31 -0.45 15.43 11.34
CA HIS A 31 0.98 15.22 11.07
C HIS A 31 1.40 15.70 9.67
N GLY A 32 0.48 16.28 8.90
CA GLY A 32 0.77 16.80 7.56
C GLY A 32 1.94 17.79 7.55
N GLY A 33 2.91 17.57 6.67
CA GLY A 33 4.12 18.38 6.51
C GLY A 33 5.28 18.02 7.44
N GLN A 34 5.10 17.09 8.39
CA GLN A 34 6.20 16.65 9.26
C GLN A 34 7.20 15.74 8.52
N SER A 35 8.44 15.71 9.01
CA SER A 35 9.46 14.79 8.51
C SER A 35 9.13 13.35 8.90
N SER A 36 9.30 12.43 7.96
CA SER A 36 9.16 10.98 8.17
C SER A 36 10.53 10.29 8.25
N SER A 37 10.54 9.04 8.73
CA SER A 37 11.71 8.17 8.73
C SER A 37 11.35 6.83 8.07
N PRO A 38 11.40 6.72 6.72
CA PRO A 38 10.95 5.53 6.00
C PRO A 38 11.64 4.24 6.46
N ARG A 39 12.96 4.32 6.68
CA ARG A 39 13.75 3.17 7.17
C ARG A 39 13.29 2.72 8.56
N GLN A 40 13.08 3.66 9.47
CA GLN A 40 12.65 3.33 10.83
C GLN A 40 11.24 2.75 10.82
N ALA A 41 10.32 3.32 10.03
CA ALA A 41 8.96 2.81 9.88
C ALA A 41 8.94 1.38 9.33
N ALA A 42 9.79 1.07 8.33
CA ALA A 42 9.95 -0.29 7.82
C ALA A 42 10.50 -1.26 8.88
N LEU A 43 11.51 -0.84 9.64
CA LEU A 43 12.11 -1.65 10.71
C LEU A 43 11.11 -1.93 11.84
N GLN A 44 10.29 -0.95 12.23
CA GLN A 44 9.22 -1.13 13.23
C GLN A 44 8.18 -2.17 12.77
N GLY A 45 7.77 -2.12 11.50
CA GLY A 45 6.86 -3.13 10.93
C GLY A 45 7.47 -4.54 10.91
N LEU A 46 8.74 -4.65 10.54
CA LEU A 46 9.47 -5.92 10.53
C LEU A 46 9.69 -6.48 11.93
N GLU A 47 10.02 -5.63 12.90
CA GLU A 47 10.17 -6.03 14.31
C GLU A 47 8.85 -6.59 14.85
N LYS A 48 7.71 -5.96 14.55
CA LYS A 48 6.39 -6.48 14.90
C LYS A 48 6.13 -7.85 14.26
N ALA A 49 6.34 -7.98 12.95
CA ALA A 49 6.13 -9.24 12.23
C ALA A 49 7.02 -10.37 12.77
N TRP A 50 8.27 -10.04 13.10
CA TRP A 50 9.20 -10.98 13.73
C TRP A 50 8.73 -11.40 15.13
N ALA A 51 8.34 -10.45 15.98
CA ALA A 51 7.86 -10.75 17.33
C ALA A 51 6.64 -11.70 17.30
N LEU A 52 5.68 -11.48 16.41
CA LEU A 52 4.51 -12.36 16.25
C LEU A 52 4.90 -13.76 15.77
N THR A 53 5.87 -13.85 14.87
CA THR A 53 6.43 -15.14 14.41
C THR A 53 7.08 -15.90 15.57
N GLN A 54 7.84 -15.21 16.42
CA GLN A 54 8.48 -15.80 17.61
C GLN A 54 7.46 -16.27 18.66
N MET A 55 6.25 -15.70 18.68
CA MET A 55 5.12 -16.16 19.49
C MET A 55 4.36 -17.34 18.87
N GLY A 56 4.77 -17.82 17.70
CA GLY A 56 4.15 -18.96 17.00
C GLY A 56 2.98 -18.59 16.08
N LEU A 57 2.70 -17.29 15.87
CA LEU A 57 1.70 -16.85 14.90
C LEU A 57 2.25 -16.97 13.48
N LYS A 58 1.38 -17.32 12.52
CA LYS A 58 1.77 -17.42 11.10
C LYS A 58 1.82 -16.03 10.49
N GLN A 59 2.94 -15.70 9.86
CA GLN A 59 3.20 -14.37 9.32
C GLN A 59 3.71 -14.44 7.89
N GLY A 60 3.20 -13.56 7.04
CA GLY A 60 3.68 -13.26 5.70
C GLY A 60 3.89 -11.75 5.53
N ILE A 61 4.58 -11.36 4.46
CA ILE A 61 4.88 -9.97 4.13
C ILE A 61 4.42 -9.67 2.70
N ILE A 62 3.76 -8.53 2.50
CA ILE A 62 3.37 -7.98 1.20
C ILE A 62 4.35 -6.84 0.86
N PRO A 63 4.97 -6.85 -0.33
CA PRO A 63 5.94 -5.82 -0.74
C PRO A 63 5.30 -4.44 -0.91
N PRO A 64 6.08 -3.35 -0.89
CA PRO A 64 5.57 -2.03 -1.19
C PRO A 64 5.31 -1.89 -2.70
N GLN A 65 4.61 -0.83 -3.10
CA GLN A 65 4.34 -0.54 -4.50
C GLN A 65 5.33 0.47 -5.09
N GLU A 66 5.40 0.52 -6.42
CA GLU A 66 6.14 1.56 -7.16
C GLU A 66 5.66 2.96 -6.75
N ARG A 67 6.58 3.77 -6.21
CA ARG A 67 6.36 5.15 -5.82
C ARG A 67 7.65 5.96 -6.07
N PRO A 68 7.59 7.19 -6.61
CA PRO A 68 6.41 7.88 -7.15
C PRO A 68 5.77 7.12 -8.33
N HIS A 69 4.43 7.10 -8.40
CA HIS A 69 3.71 6.32 -9.41
C HIS A 69 3.64 7.07 -10.75
N ILE A 70 4.66 6.86 -11.60
CA ILE A 70 4.82 7.53 -12.89
C ILE A 70 3.62 7.30 -13.84
N PRO A 71 3.01 6.10 -13.93
CA PRO A 71 1.86 5.89 -14.83
C PRO A 71 0.68 6.83 -14.54
N THR A 72 0.41 7.11 -13.26
CA THR A 72 -0.65 8.07 -12.89
C THR A 72 -0.30 9.48 -13.32
N LEU A 73 0.95 9.92 -13.13
CA LEU A 73 1.38 11.25 -13.57
C LEU A 73 1.25 11.41 -15.08
N ARG A 74 1.64 10.39 -15.86
CA ARG A 74 1.46 10.42 -17.32
C ARG A 74 -0.01 10.52 -17.73
N ASN A 75 -0.89 9.77 -17.07
CA ASN A 75 -2.33 9.84 -17.31
C ASN A 75 -2.95 11.20 -16.95
N LEU A 76 -2.27 11.98 -16.10
CA LEU A 76 -2.68 13.34 -15.73
C LEU A 76 -2.05 14.43 -16.63
N GLY A 77 -1.33 14.04 -17.67
CA GLY A 77 -0.83 14.95 -18.71
C GLY A 77 0.67 15.29 -18.64
N PHE A 78 1.39 14.82 -17.61
CA PHE A 78 2.84 15.00 -17.53
C PHE A 78 3.55 14.08 -18.54
N SER A 79 4.56 14.60 -19.25
CA SER A 79 5.21 13.85 -20.34
C SER A 79 6.73 14.05 -20.37
N GLY A 80 7.42 13.25 -21.20
CA GLY A 80 8.89 13.18 -21.23
C GLY A 80 9.46 11.98 -20.49
N SER A 81 10.75 12.04 -20.15
CA SER A 81 11.44 11.10 -19.27
C SER A 81 10.90 11.13 -17.84
N GLU A 82 11.19 10.11 -17.03
CA GLU A 82 10.71 10.07 -15.63
C GLU A 82 11.22 11.26 -14.81
N THR A 83 12.47 11.66 -15.01
CA THR A 83 13.06 12.84 -14.36
C THR A 83 12.35 14.13 -14.77
N GLU A 84 11.99 14.27 -16.05
CA GLU A 84 11.23 15.43 -16.54
C GLU A 84 9.82 15.45 -15.97
N VAL A 85 9.13 14.31 -15.97
CA VAL A 85 7.78 14.16 -15.36
C VAL A 85 7.82 14.56 -13.88
N LEU A 86 8.79 14.04 -13.12
CA LEU A 86 8.97 14.37 -11.71
C LEU A 86 9.29 15.85 -11.50
N GLY A 87 10.15 16.42 -12.36
CA GLY A 87 10.50 17.85 -12.31
C GLY A 87 9.33 18.78 -12.63
N GLN A 88 8.46 18.39 -13.58
CA GLN A 88 7.24 19.12 -13.92
C GLN A 88 6.26 19.09 -12.75
N VAL A 89 5.88 17.90 -12.26
CA VAL A 89 4.90 17.79 -11.17
C VAL A 89 5.40 18.44 -9.87
N ALA A 90 6.71 18.36 -9.58
CA ALA A 90 7.28 19.02 -8.40
C ALA A 90 7.14 20.55 -8.46
N LYS A 91 7.14 21.15 -9.65
CA LYS A 91 6.97 22.60 -9.84
C LYS A 91 5.50 23.00 -9.92
N GLU A 92 4.70 22.22 -10.64
CA GLU A 92 3.31 22.57 -10.96
C GLU A 92 2.33 22.14 -9.87
N SER A 93 2.53 20.97 -9.26
CA SER A 93 1.64 20.43 -8.23
C SER A 93 2.38 19.52 -7.23
N PRO A 94 3.09 20.09 -6.24
CA PRO A 94 3.76 19.33 -5.19
C PRO A 94 2.82 18.39 -4.41
N GLN A 95 1.54 18.77 -4.28
CA GLN A 95 0.51 17.97 -3.63
C GLN A 95 0.21 16.69 -4.41
N LEU A 96 0.17 16.78 -5.75
CA LEU A 96 -0.02 15.62 -6.60
C LEU A 96 1.20 14.69 -6.51
N LEU A 97 2.42 15.23 -6.53
CA LEU A 97 3.63 14.44 -6.33
C LEU A 97 3.58 13.68 -4.99
N ALA A 98 3.17 14.34 -3.92
CA ALA A 98 3.01 13.71 -2.61
C ALA A 98 1.95 12.60 -2.65
N ALA A 99 0.81 12.83 -3.31
CA ALA A 99 -0.26 11.84 -3.47
C ALA A 99 0.20 10.61 -4.26
N THR A 100 0.93 10.79 -5.36
CA THR A 100 1.48 9.68 -6.16
C THR A 100 2.71 9.03 -5.52
N SER A 101 3.24 9.60 -4.42
CA SER A 101 4.40 9.06 -3.68
C SER A 101 4.01 8.48 -2.32
N SER A 102 2.73 8.45 -1.96
CA SER A 102 2.28 7.90 -0.68
C SER A 102 2.62 6.42 -0.52
N ALA A 103 3.15 6.04 0.63
CA ALA A 103 3.37 4.65 1.02
C ALA A 103 2.12 3.97 1.62
N SER A 104 0.92 4.50 1.35
CA SER A 104 -0.35 4.04 1.93
C SER A 104 -0.67 2.56 1.71
N CYS A 105 -0.10 1.94 0.66
CA CYS A 105 -0.22 0.50 0.42
C CYS A 105 0.31 -0.38 1.55
N MET A 106 1.09 0.17 2.49
CA MET A 106 1.52 -0.55 3.70
C MET A 106 0.35 -0.97 4.60
N TRP A 107 -0.78 -0.25 4.54
CA TRP A 107 -2.01 -0.59 5.27
C TRP A 107 -2.81 -1.66 4.53
N VAL A 108 -2.28 -2.88 4.54
CA VAL A 108 -2.83 -4.04 3.82
C VAL A 108 -4.16 -4.57 4.38
N ALA A 109 -4.57 -4.10 5.56
CA ALA A 109 -5.94 -4.29 6.05
C ALA A 109 -7.01 -3.73 5.10
N ASN A 110 -6.64 -2.82 4.19
CA ASN A 110 -7.51 -2.31 3.15
C ASN A 110 -7.18 -2.86 1.76
N ALA A 111 -6.23 -3.79 1.62
CA ALA A 111 -5.79 -4.27 0.31
C ALA A 111 -6.88 -5.08 -0.40
N ALA A 112 -7.55 -5.97 0.34
CA ALA A 112 -8.57 -6.86 -0.18
C ALA A 112 -9.51 -7.35 0.93
N THR A 113 -10.66 -7.87 0.54
CA THR A 113 -11.51 -8.71 1.38
C THR A 113 -11.23 -10.17 1.07
N ILE A 114 -11.00 -10.96 2.13
CA ILE A 114 -10.70 -12.40 2.03
C ILE A 114 -11.95 -13.19 2.38
N SER A 115 -12.32 -14.16 1.54
CA SER A 115 -13.35 -15.16 1.82
C SER A 115 -12.68 -16.52 1.92
N PRO A 116 -12.49 -17.08 3.14
CA PRO A 116 -11.85 -18.37 3.33
C PRO A 116 -12.57 -19.51 2.59
N PHE A 117 -11.83 -20.55 2.20
CA PHE A 117 -12.38 -21.72 1.51
C PHE A 117 -13.55 -22.40 2.22
N ALA A 118 -13.64 -22.28 3.55
CA ALA A 118 -14.72 -22.87 4.34
C ALA A 118 -16.06 -22.14 4.14
N ASP A 119 -16.03 -20.89 3.68
CA ASP A 119 -17.19 -19.99 3.60
C ASP A 119 -17.65 -19.79 2.13
N THR A 120 -16.99 -20.43 1.17
CA THR A 120 -17.18 -20.19 -0.27
C THR A 120 -17.79 -21.40 -0.95
N ARG A 121 -18.66 -21.17 -1.93
CA ARG A 121 -19.45 -22.23 -2.58
C ARG A 121 -18.59 -23.24 -3.36
N ASP A 122 -17.46 -22.80 -3.91
CA ASP A 122 -16.55 -23.62 -4.70
C ASP A 122 -15.39 -24.22 -3.87
N GLY A 123 -15.38 -23.97 -2.56
CA GLY A 123 -14.35 -24.48 -1.66
C GLY A 123 -12.95 -23.89 -1.91
N LYS A 124 -12.87 -22.68 -2.48
CA LYS A 124 -11.62 -21.94 -2.71
C LYS A 124 -11.53 -20.70 -1.83
N THR A 125 -10.32 -20.30 -1.45
CA THR A 125 -10.14 -18.98 -0.82
C THR A 125 -10.21 -17.90 -1.90
N HIS A 126 -11.15 -16.97 -1.77
CA HIS A 126 -11.28 -15.83 -2.69
C HIS A 126 -10.69 -14.57 -2.07
N MET A 127 -10.05 -13.76 -2.90
CA MET A 127 -9.49 -12.47 -2.52
C MET A 127 -10.02 -11.41 -3.47
N THR A 128 -10.77 -10.44 -2.96
CA THR A 128 -11.34 -9.34 -3.75
C THR A 128 -10.60 -8.05 -3.42
N PRO A 129 -9.73 -7.53 -4.31
CA PRO A 129 -9.02 -6.27 -4.09
C PRO A 129 -10.00 -5.10 -3.89
N ALA A 130 -9.73 -4.26 -2.90
CA ALA A 130 -10.55 -3.07 -2.65
C ALA A 130 -10.20 -1.95 -3.64
N ASN A 131 -11.19 -1.19 -4.11
CA ASN A 131 -10.96 -0.09 -5.07
C ASN A 131 -10.37 1.18 -4.43
N LEU A 132 -10.59 1.38 -3.12
CA LEU A 132 -10.11 2.51 -2.33
C LEU A 132 -10.48 3.88 -2.93
N SER A 133 -11.64 3.99 -3.57
CA SER A 133 -12.01 5.14 -4.40
C SER A 133 -12.19 6.46 -3.64
N SER A 134 -12.39 6.43 -2.33
CA SER A 134 -12.61 7.64 -1.52
C SER A 134 -11.36 8.52 -1.38
N MET A 135 -10.16 7.96 -1.62
CA MET A 135 -8.90 8.68 -1.46
C MET A 135 -8.01 8.47 -2.69
N PHE A 136 -7.75 9.53 -3.45
CA PHE A 136 -7.01 9.47 -4.72
C PHE A 136 -5.65 8.74 -4.62
N HIS A 137 -4.86 9.05 -3.60
CA HIS A 137 -3.55 8.41 -3.39
C HIS A 137 -3.65 6.89 -3.13
N ARG A 138 -4.84 6.42 -2.73
CA ARG A 138 -5.14 4.99 -2.51
C ARG A 138 -5.82 4.33 -3.68
N SER A 139 -6.60 5.07 -4.47
CA SER A 139 -7.29 4.53 -5.65
C SER A 139 -6.33 4.08 -6.77
N ILE A 140 -5.04 4.40 -6.66
CA ILE A 140 -3.97 3.92 -7.55
C ILE A 140 -3.32 2.61 -7.08
N GLU A 141 -3.66 2.11 -5.88
CA GLU A 141 -3.17 0.84 -5.33
C GLU A 141 -3.73 -0.43 -6.01
N PRO A 142 -5.02 -0.52 -6.41
CA PRO A 142 -5.68 -1.81 -6.67
C PRO A 142 -5.06 -2.66 -7.78
N SER A 143 -4.59 -2.05 -8.86
CA SER A 143 -3.97 -2.78 -9.99
C SER A 143 -2.72 -3.53 -9.55
N THR A 144 -1.81 -2.84 -8.84
CA THR A 144 -0.60 -3.48 -8.32
C THR A 144 -0.92 -4.45 -7.19
N THR A 145 -1.84 -4.13 -6.29
CA THR A 145 -2.31 -5.05 -5.25
C THR A 145 -2.82 -6.36 -5.85
N SER A 146 -3.63 -6.29 -6.92
CA SER A 146 -4.16 -7.47 -7.60
C SER A 146 -3.04 -8.37 -8.14
N ARG A 147 -2.04 -7.77 -8.81
CA ARG A 147 -0.88 -8.52 -9.34
C ARG A 147 -0.04 -9.15 -8.24
N VAL A 148 0.17 -8.44 -7.13
CA VAL A 148 0.92 -8.96 -5.99
C VAL A 148 0.19 -10.14 -5.35
N LEU A 149 -1.12 -10.02 -5.10
CA LEU A 149 -1.92 -11.11 -4.54
C LEU A 149 -1.94 -12.32 -5.48
N GLN A 150 -2.12 -12.12 -6.79
CA GLN A 150 -2.03 -13.20 -7.77
C GLN A 150 -0.66 -13.87 -7.77
N ALA A 151 0.43 -13.11 -7.66
CA ALA A 151 1.78 -13.67 -7.63
C ALA A 151 2.06 -14.46 -6.34
N MET A 152 1.51 -14.01 -5.21
CA MET A 152 1.69 -14.66 -3.90
C MET A 152 0.80 -15.90 -3.72
N PHE A 153 -0.40 -15.91 -4.30
CA PHE A 153 -1.43 -16.93 -4.13
C PHE A 153 -1.82 -17.53 -5.50
N ASN A 154 -0.83 -18.10 -6.20
CA ASN A 154 -0.94 -18.55 -7.59
C ASN A 154 -1.33 -20.03 -7.78
N GLN A 155 -1.93 -20.66 -6.76
CA GLN A 155 -2.35 -22.07 -6.78
C GLN A 155 -3.87 -22.22 -6.78
#